data_AF-A0A4Q4T989-F1
#
_entry.id   AF-A0A4Q4T989-F1
#
_cell.length_a   1.000
_cell.length_b   1.000
_cell.length_c   1.000
_cell.angle_alpha   90.00
_cell.angle_beta   90.00
_cell.angle_gamma   90.00
#
_symmetry.space_group_name_H-M   'P 1'
#
loop_
_entity.id
_entity.type
_entity.pdbx_description
1 polymer ?
#
loop_
_entity_poly.entity_id
_entity_poly.type
_entity_poly.pdbx_seq_one_letter_code
_entity_poly.pdbx_strand_id
1 'polypeptide(L)'
;MGKRRRLAQSAQPRKPARQQSRSNSSSASGKAKKPGSASATTAKQQQKAGPAPQQHAEPVIPFSPEDKILLVGDGDLSFGASLVEHHYCADVTATVLEKSPEELAEKYPQASENIAKIEAEGGSRVLFGVDGMTMKPFVDNKKKGKEGGGGVGIMDRIIFNFPHVGGKSTDVNRQVRYNQELLVAFFGRALLSLAPGGSIIVTLFEGEPYTLWNVRDLARHSGLQVERSFKFHASAYPGYHHARTLGAVRNKNGEIGGGWKGEDRAARSYVFVRRDDEPRPTVQHGKKRVRAQDSDSSDDD
;
A
#
# COMPACT_ATOMS: atom_id res chain seq x y z
N MET A 1 30.93 14.69 -60.04
CA MET A 1 32.28 14.27 -60.44
C MET A 1 33.16 14.33 -59.19
N GLY A 2 33.57 13.23 -58.55
CA GLY A 2 34.73 12.38 -58.89
C GLY A 2 35.98 12.89 -58.13
N LYS A 3 36.82 12.16 -57.38
CA LYS A 3 37.16 10.72 -57.20
C LYS A 3 37.87 10.58 -55.82
N ARG A 4 37.50 9.62 -54.96
CA ARG A 4 38.19 8.34 -54.63
C ARG A 4 39.71 8.38 -54.41
N ARG A 5 40.16 7.91 -53.24
CA ARG A 5 41.00 6.68 -53.12
C ARG A 5 40.94 6.05 -51.71
N ARG A 6 40.73 4.73 -51.71
CA ARG A 6 40.77 3.76 -50.59
C ARG A 6 42.20 3.30 -50.35
N LEU A 7 42.48 2.78 -49.15
CA LEU A 7 43.32 1.58 -48.96
C LEU A 7 42.69 0.72 -47.85
N ALA A 8 42.64 -0.59 -48.11
CA ALA A 8 42.14 -1.66 -47.27
C ALA A 8 43.12 -2.84 -47.39
N GLN A 9 43.29 -3.64 -46.33
CA GLN A 9 43.68 -5.07 -46.31
C GLN A 9 43.73 -5.53 -44.83
N SER A 10 42.77 -6.35 -44.35
CA SER A 10 42.71 -7.84 -44.29
C SER A 10 43.32 -8.41 -42.98
N ALA A 11 42.53 -8.90 -42.01
CA ALA A 11 42.03 -10.29 -41.80
C ALA A 11 43.14 -11.24 -41.24
N GLN A 12 43.03 -12.07 -40.19
CA GLN A 12 41.97 -12.94 -39.61
C GLN A 12 42.41 -13.50 -38.20
N PRO A 13 41.57 -14.29 -37.47
CA PRO A 13 41.56 -14.42 -35.99
C PRO A 13 42.15 -15.74 -35.42
N ARG A 14 42.37 -15.81 -34.09
CA ARG A 14 42.61 -17.07 -33.36
C ARG A 14 41.67 -17.25 -32.14
N LYS A 15 41.22 -18.51 -32.01
CA LYS A 15 40.21 -19.10 -31.10
C LYS A 15 40.81 -19.56 -29.74
N PRO A 16 39.98 -20.02 -28.77
CA PRO A 16 40.26 -19.95 -27.34
C PRO A 16 40.86 -21.23 -26.74
N ALA A 17 41.50 -21.12 -25.57
CA ALA A 17 42.01 -22.24 -24.79
C ALA A 17 41.02 -22.67 -23.68
N ARG A 18 40.79 -23.97 -23.57
CA ARG A 18 39.95 -24.63 -22.56
C ARG A 18 40.81 -25.60 -21.73
N GLN A 19 40.61 -25.55 -20.42
CA GLN A 19 40.78 -26.58 -19.37
C GLN A 19 42.06 -27.43 -19.30
N GLN A 20 42.64 -27.49 -18.09
CA GLN A 20 42.95 -28.78 -17.46
C GLN A 20 42.94 -28.70 -15.92
N SER A 21 42.24 -29.66 -15.34
CA SER A 21 42.13 -30.05 -13.93
C SER A 21 43.29 -30.95 -13.49
N ARG A 22 43.61 -30.95 -12.17
CA ARG A 22 43.98 -32.09 -11.28
C ARG A 22 44.76 -31.53 -10.08
N SER A 23 44.17 -31.46 -8.89
CA SER A 23 44.15 -32.49 -7.81
C SER A 23 45.52 -32.91 -7.30
N ASN A 24 45.85 -32.56 -6.05
CA ASN A 24 46.69 -33.41 -5.20
C ASN A 24 46.37 -33.20 -3.71
N SER A 25 46.33 -34.32 -3.01
CA SER A 25 45.97 -34.58 -1.62
C SER A 25 47.20 -34.88 -0.76
N SER A 26 47.17 -34.56 0.55
CA SER A 26 47.78 -35.27 1.71
C SER A 26 47.94 -34.25 2.87
N SER A 27 47.20 -34.34 3.98
CA SER A 27 47.32 -35.22 5.17
C SER A 27 48.63 -35.05 5.97
N ALA A 28 48.53 -34.45 7.17
CA ALA A 28 49.42 -34.78 8.30
C ALA A 28 48.78 -34.37 9.64
N SER A 29 48.56 -35.38 10.47
CA SER A 29 48.12 -35.36 11.86
C SER A 29 49.31 -35.28 12.84
N GLY A 30 49.14 -34.61 13.98
CA GLY A 30 50.08 -34.70 15.11
C GLY A 30 49.41 -34.41 16.45
N LYS A 31 49.37 -35.43 17.33
CA LYS A 31 48.85 -35.40 18.71
C LYS A 31 50.03 -35.41 19.70
N ALA A 32 49.93 -34.66 20.80
CA ALA A 32 50.61 -34.96 22.08
C ALA A 32 49.78 -34.43 23.28
N LYS A 33 49.83 -35.12 24.42
CA LYS A 33 48.91 -35.07 25.59
C LYS A 33 49.54 -34.40 26.84
N LYS A 34 48.74 -33.56 27.53
CA LYS A 34 48.44 -33.39 29.00
C LYS A 34 49.58 -33.16 30.02
N PRO A 35 49.32 -32.71 31.29
CA PRO A 35 48.06 -32.60 32.09
C PRO A 35 47.83 -31.16 32.64
N GLY A 36 46.81 -30.71 33.39
CA GLY A 36 45.60 -31.24 34.05
C GLY A 36 45.14 -30.16 35.06
N SER A 37 43.84 -29.88 35.17
CA SER A 37 43.14 -29.42 36.40
C SER A 37 41.70 -29.01 36.07
N ALA A 38 40.85 -29.18 37.07
CA ALA A 38 39.40 -29.25 37.01
C ALA A 38 38.70 -27.91 36.74
N SER A 39 37.60 -27.94 36.00
CA SER A 39 36.38 -27.22 36.39
C SER A 39 35.18 -27.80 35.65
N ALA A 40 34.18 -28.25 36.41
CA ALA A 40 32.90 -28.72 35.89
C ALA A 40 32.04 -27.51 35.55
N THR A 41 31.88 -27.20 34.26
CA THR A 41 30.89 -26.23 33.77
C THR A 41 29.68 -26.97 33.22
N THR A 42 28.60 -26.97 33.99
CA THR A 42 27.24 -27.31 33.55
C THR A 42 26.84 -26.44 32.36
N ALA A 43 26.74 -27.05 31.18
CA ALA A 43 26.17 -26.44 29.99
C ALA A 43 24.65 -26.30 30.17
N LYS A 44 24.18 -25.08 30.48
CA LYS A 44 22.76 -24.73 30.31
C LYS A 44 22.45 -24.72 28.81
N GLN A 45 21.75 -25.76 28.34
CA GLN A 45 21.10 -25.75 27.05
C GLN A 45 20.06 -24.62 27.04
N GLN A 46 20.39 -23.54 26.34
CA GLN A 46 19.46 -22.46 26.06
C GLN A 46 18.52 -22.98 24.97
N GLN A 47 17.35 -23.47 25.37
CA GLN A 47 16.25 -23.75 24.45
C GLN A 47 15.92 -22.43 23.74
N LYS A 48 16.22 -22.36 22.43
CA LYS A 48 15.69 -21.33 21.56
C LYS A 48 14.17 -21.49 21.59
N ALA A 49 13.49 -20.56 22.25
CA ALA A 49 12.05 -20.41 22.09
C ALA A 49 11.78 -20.29 20.58
N GLY A 50 11.03 -21.24 20.03
CA GLY A 50 10.48 -21.10 18.69
C GLY A 50 9.64 -19.83 18.61
N PRO A 51 9.45 -19.24 17.41
CA PRO A 51 8.59 -18.08 17.28
C PRO A 51 7.22 -18.44 17.86
N ALA A 52 6.76 -17.62 18.82
CA ALA A 52 5.43 -17.75 19.38
C ALA A 52 4.39 -17.74 18.25
N PRO A 53 3.31 -18.54 18.34
CA PRO A 53 2.25 -18.51 17.34
C PRO A 53 1.75 -17.06 17.21
N GLN A 54 1.81 -16.53 15.98
CA GLN A 54 1.26 -15.22 15.65
C GLN A 54 -0.22 -15.26 16.01
N GLN A 55 -0.58 -14.67 17.14
CA GLN A 55 -1.97 -14.35 17.45
C GLN A 55 -2.48 -13.52 16.26
N HIS A 56 -3.56 -13.96 15.63
CA HIS A 56 -4.22 -13.22 14.57
C HIS A 56 -4.74 -11.91 15.18
N ALA A 57 -3.94 -10.85 15.13
CA ALA A 57 -4.38 -9.52 15.52
C ALA A 57 -5.59 -9.15 14.66
N GLU A 58 -6.64 -8.62 15.29
CA GLU A 58 -7.80 -8.14 14.57
C GLU A 58 -7.37 -7.10 13.52
N PRO A 59 -7.91 -7.16 12.29
CA PRO A 59 -7.63 -6.16 11.27
C PRO A 59 -7.96 -4.75 11.76
N VAL A 60 -7.10 -3.79 11.44
CA VAL A 60 -7.36 -2.38 11.73
C VAL A 60 -8.18 -1.77 10.60
N ILE A 61 -9.35 -1.23 10.92
CA ILE A 61 -10.18 -0.43 10.01
C ILE A 61 -9.91 1.06 10.30
N PRO A 62 -9.36 1.84 9.34
CA PRO A 62 -8.88 3.20 9.60
C PRO A 62 -9.96 4.28 9.43
N PHE A 63 -11.23 3.91 9.39
CA PHE A 63 -12.37 4.78 9.16
C PHE A 63 -13.59 4.30 9.95
N SER A 64 -14.57 5.19 10.09
CA SER A 64 -15.88 4.90 10.70
C SER A 64 -16.99 5.01 9.65
N PRO A 65 -18.16 4.40 9.87
CA PRO A 65 -19.30 4.47 8.94
C PRO A 65 -19.73 5.91 8.57
N GLU A 66 -19.50 6.87 9.48
CA GLU A 66 -19.90 8.27 9.34
C GLU A 66 -18.82 9.15 8.70
N ASP A 67 -17.60 8.64 8.48
CA ASP A 67 -16.53 9.41 7.85
C ASP A 67 -16.91 9.75 6.39
N LYS A 68 -16.60 10.97 5.93
CA LYS A 68 -16.61 11.29 4.50
C LYS A 68 -15.34 10.76 3.84
N ILE A 69 -15.48 9.73 3.00
CA ILE A 69 -14.35 8.95 2.46
C ILE A 69 -14.17 9.25 0.97
N LEU A 70 -12.95 9.63 0.58
CA LEU A 70 -12.52 9.71 -0.81
C LEU A 70 -11.57 8.55 -1.13
N LEU A 71 -11.96 7.68 -2.07
CA LEU A 71 -11.11 6.61 -2.59
C LEU A 71 -10.51 7.06 -3.92
N VAL A 72 -9.19 7.13 -4.01
CA VAL A 72 -8.48 7.60 -5.20
C VAL A 72 -7.94 6.40 -5.97
N GLY A 73 -8.34 6.29 -7.24
CA GLY A 73 -7.85 5.24 -8.14
C GLY A 73 -8.32 3.84 -7.74
N ASP A 74 -9.60 3.70 -7.40
CA ASP A 74 -10.18 2.49 -6.77
C ASP A 74 -10.38 1.30 -7.73
N GLY A 75 -9.58 1.21 -8.79
CA GLY A 75 -9.49 0.04 -9.66
C GLY A 75 -10.84 -0.44 -10.19
N ASP A 76 -11.24 -1.66 -9.80
CA ASP A 76 -12.51 -2.28 -10.20
C ASP A 76 -13.68 -1.94 -9.27
N LEU A 77 -13.49 -1.00 -8.34
CA LEU A 77 -14.45 -0.50 -7.35
C LEU A 77 -14.88 -1.50 -6.28
N SER A 78 -14.25 -2.68 -6.22
CA SER A 78 -14.60 -3.71 -5.23
C SER A 78 -14.31 -3.29 -3.79
N PHE A 79 -13.30 -2.43 -3.57
CA PHE A 79 -12.99 -1.89 -2.26
C PHE A 79 -14.07 -0.91 -1.80
N GLY A 80 -14.45 0.06 -2.65
CA GLY A 80 -15.55 0.98 -2.38
C GLY A 80 -16.88 0.26 -2.12
N ALA A 81 -17.21 -0.76 -2.92
CA ALA A 81 -18.39 -1.59 -2.69
C ALA A 81 -18.35 -2.27 -1.31
N SER A 82 -17.20 -2.82 -0.92
CA SER A 82 -17.00 -3.44 0.39
C SER A 82 -17.20 -2.46 1.56
N LEU A 83 -16.71 -1.22 1.41
CA LEU A 83 -16.89 -0.17 2.41
C LEU A 83 -18.37 0.14 2.65
N VAL A 84 -19.16 0.23 1.58
CA VAL A 84 -20.59 0.49 1.68
C VAL A 84 -21.34 -0.72 2.25
N GLU A 85 -21.19 -1.90 1.64
CA GLU A 85 -22.02 -3.07 2.00
C GLU A 85 -21.65 -3.71 3.35
N HIS A 86 -20.37 -3.68 3.73
CA HIS A 86 -19.87 -4.45 4.88
C HIS A 86 -19.33 -3.59 6.02
N HIS A 87 -18.92 -2.36 5.73
CA HIS A 87 -18.51 -1.39 6.75
C HIS A 87 -19.54 -0.28 6.97
N TYR A 88 -20.66 -0.32 6.25
CA TYR A 88 -21.80 0.60 6.38
C TYR A 88 -21.43 2.08 6.18
N CYS A 89 -20.37 2.35 5.41
CA CYS A 89 -19.93 3.70 5.13
C CYS A 89 -20.99 4.44 4.28
N ALA A 90 -21.52 5.54 4.80
CA ALA A 90 -22.65 6.25 4.19
C ALA A 90 -22.23 7.31 3.15
N ASP A 91 -20.97 7.76 3.15
CA ASP A 91 -20.50 8.88 2.31
C ASP A 91 -19.16 8.55 1.64
N VAL A 92 -19.21 7.61 0.68
CA VAL A 92 -18.05 7.15 -0.10
C VAL A 92 -18.07 7.79 -1.48
N THR A 93 -17.05 8.60 -1.77
CA THR A 93 -16.74 9.04 -3.14
C THR A 93 -15.61 8.18 -3.69
N ALA A 94 -15.94 7.21 -4.53
CA ALA A 94 -14.93 6.39 -5.21
C ALA A 94 -14.54 7.00 -6.55
N THR A 95 -13.24 7.03 -6.87
CA THR A 95 -12.76 7.63 -8.13
C THR A 95 -11.90 6.68 -8.93
N VAL A 96 -12.05 6.71 -10.25
CA VAL A 96 -11.25 5.93 -11.22
C VAL A 96 -10.61 6.84 -12.26
N LEU A 97 -9.56 6.36 -12.92
CA LEU A 97 -8.83 7.12 -13.94
C LEU A 97 -9.53 7.07 -15.31
N GLU A 98 -10.19 5.94 -15.57
CA GLU A 98 -11.01 5.69 -16.76
C GLU A 98 -12.11 6.75 -16.88
N LYS A 99 -12.36 7.24 -18.09
CA LYS A 99 -13.18 8.44 -18.31
C LYS A 99 -14.68 8.18 -18.34
N SER A 100 -15.07 6.93 -18.50
CA SER A 100 -16.47 6.53 -18.55
C SER A 100 -16.71 5.13 -17.96
N PRO A 101 -17.95 4.79 -17.59
CA PRO A 101 -18.32 3.45 -17.15
C PRO A 101 -17.96 2.35 -18.17
N GLU A 102 -18.06 2.66 -19.47
CA GLU A 102 -17.76 1.72 -20.54
C GLU A 102 -16.26 1.41 -20.61
N GLU A 103 -15.40 2.44 -20.57
CA GLU A 103 -13.93 2.26 -20.53
C GLU A 103 -13.50 1.45 -19.28
N LEU A 104 -14.16 1.71 -18.14
CA LEU A 104 -13.93 0.95 -16.92
C LEU A 104 -14.35 -0.51 -17.07
N ALA A 105 -15.54 -0.77 -17.63
CA ALA A 105 -16.08 -2.11 -17.81
C ALA A 105 -15.29 -2.95 -18.82
N GLU A 106 -14.70 -2.33 -19.85
CA GLU A 106 -13.78 -3.02 -20.78
C GLU A 106 -12.56 -3.61 -20.04
N LYS A 107 -12.10 -2.91 -19.00
CA LYS A 107 -10.93 -3.29 -18.20
C LYS A 107 -11.30 -4.21 -17.03
N TYR A 108 -12.45 -3.97 -16.42
CA TYR A 108 -12.99 -4.67 -15.27
C TYR A 108 -14.48 -4.95 -15.49
N PRO A 109 -14.86 -6.08 -16.11
CA PRO A 109 -16.26 -6.39 -16.40
C PRO A 109 -17.18 -6.39 -15.18
N GLN A 110 -16.64 -6.68 -13.99
CA GLN A 110 -17.36 -6.65 -12.71
C GLN A 110 -17.64 -5.23 -12.17
N ALA A 111 -17.01 -4.18 -12.73
CA ALA A 111 -17.13 -2.83 -12.20
C ALA A 111 -18.57 -2.31 -12.22
N SER A 112 -19.38 -2.68 -13.22
CA SER A 112 -20.78 -2.26 -13.30
C SER A 112 -21.60 -2.70 -12.08
N GLU A 113 -21.36 -3.90 -11.56
CA GLU A 113 -22.02 -4.38 -10.34
C GLU A 113 -21.54 -3.59 -9.11
N ASN A 114 -20.23 -3.33 -9.01
CA ASN A 114 -19.67 -2.57 -7.90
C ASN A 114 -20.13 -1.10 -7.90
N ILE A 115 -20.30 -0.48 -9.07
CA ILE A 115 -20.90 0.86 -9.20
C ILE A 115 -22.30 0.84 -8.60
N ALA A 116 -23.15 -0.13 -8.98
CA ALA A 116 -24.52 -0.22 -8.48
C ALA A 116 -24.57 -0.40 -6.95
N LYS A 117 -23.63 -1.16 -6.37
CA LYS A 117 -23.52 -1.32 -4.91
C LYS A 117 -23.14 -0.03 -4.20
N ILE A 118 -22.17 0.71 -4.74
CA ILE A 118 -21.75 2.00 -4.17
C ILE A 118 -22.89 3.02 -4.27
N GLU A 119 -23.54 3.14 -5.42
CA GLU A 119 -24.56 4.16 -5.68
C GLU A 119 -25.94 3.81 -5.10
N ALA A 120 -26.13 2.59 -4.61
CA ALA A 120 -27.31 2.22 -3.82
C ALA A 120 -27.36 2.96 -2.47
N GLU A 121 -26.20 3.38 -1.95
CA GLU A 121 -26.10 4.22 -0.76
C GLU A 121 -26.20 5.70 -1.15
N GLY A 122 -27.21 6.41 -0.66
CA GLY A 122 -27.59 7.73 -1.18
C GLY A 122 -26.54 8.83 -1.00
N GLY A 123 -25.62 8.69 -0.03
CA GLY A 123 -24.50 9.60 0.15
C GLY A 123 -23.25 9.27 -0.68
N SER A 124 -23.23 8.11 -1.32
CA SER A 124 -22.07 7.57 -2.04
C SER A 124 -22.19 7.74 -3.55
N ARG A 125 -21.05 7.80 -4.24
CA ARG A 125 -21.00 7.97 -5.71
C ARG A 125 -19.68 7.54 -6.32
N VAL A 126 -19.69 7.29 -7.62
CA VAL A 126 -18.49 7.02 -8.43
C VAL A 126 -18.17 8.21 -9.33
N LEU A 127 -16.90 8.62 -9.39
CA LEU A 127 -16.40 9.68 -10.27
C LEU A 127 -15.36 9.13 -11.25
N PHE A 128 -15.53 9.46 -12.53
CA PHE A 128 -14.68 9.01 -13.63
C PHE A 128 -13.68 10.09 -14.06
N GLY A 129 -12.58 9.68 -14.69
CA GLY A 129 -11.57 10.58 -15.24
C GLY A 129 -10.77 11.34 -14.18
N VAL A 130 -10.69 10.82 -12.95
CA VAL A 130 -10.03 11.48 -11.83
C VAL A 130 -8.59 11.00 -11.72
N ASP A 131 -7.65 11.86 -12.12
CA ASP A 131 -6.22 11.65 -11.89
C ASP A 131 -5.80 12.22 -10.53
N GLY A 132 -5.33 11.35 -9.62
CA GLY A 132 -4.87 11.74 -8.28
C GLY A 132 -3.73 12.77 -8.27
N MET A 133 -2.96 12.91 -9.36
CA MET A 133 -1.90 13.93 -9.47
C MET A 133 -2.45 15.33 -9.79
N THR A 134 -3.65 15.40 -10.38
CA THR A 134 -4.21 16.65 -10.95
C THR A 134 -5.65 16.95 -10.50
N MET A 135 -6.26 16.09 -9.69
CA MET A 135 -7.64 16.22 -9.23
C MET A 135 -7.92 17.58 -8.58
N LYS A 136 -9.14 18.09 -8.83
CA LYS A 136 -9.62 19.32 -8.18
C LYS A 136 -9.85 19.06 -6.69
N PRO A 137 -9.59 20.05 -5.82
CA PRO A 137 -9.87 19.90 -4.39
C PRO A 137 -11.36 19.66 -4.11
N PHE A 138 -11.65 18.77 -3.16
CA PHE A 138 -12.97 18.62 -2.58
C PHE A 138 -13.08 19.54 -1.36
N VAL A 139 -13.76 20.68 -1.52
CA VAL A 139 -13.75 21.76 -0.54
C VAL A 139 -15.14 22.36 -0.30
N ASP A 140 -15.35 22.86 0.90
CA ASP A 140 -16.43 23.79 1.24
C ASP A 140 -15.95 25.23 0.98
N ASN A 141 -16.45 25.81 -0.11
CA ASN A 141 -16.10 27.18 -0.52
C ASN A 141 -16.73 28.27 0.35
N LYS A 142 -17.68 27.93 1.24
CA LYS A 142 -18.26 28.91 2.17
C LYS A 142 -17.29 29.26 3.30
N LYS A 143 -16.31 28.39 3.57
CA LYS A 143 -15.28 28.59 4.60
C LYS A 143 -13.96 28.94 3.94
N LYS A 144 -13.24 29.93 4.46
CA LYS A 144 -11.89 30.25 3.99
C LYS A 144 -10.88 29.27 4.59
N GLY A 145 -10.15 28.56 3.74
CA GLY A 145 -9.07 27.66 4.12
C GLY A 145 -7.79 28.40 4.50
N LYS A 146 -6.97 27.76 5.34
CA LYS A 146 -5.66 28.28 5.78
C LYS A 146 -4.57 28.14 4.71
N GLU A 147 -4.73 27.22 3.75
CA GLU A 147 -3.75 26.94 2.70
C GLU A 147 -4.27 27.41 1.33
N GLY A 148 -3.59 28.40 0.73
CA GLY A 148 -3.80 28.78 -0.68
C GLY A 148 -5.03 29.66 -1.00
N GLY A 149 -5.71 30.23 -0.01
CA GLY A 149 -6.84 31.14 -0.21
C GLY A 149 -8.12 30.51 -0.78
N GLY A 150 -8.16 29.18 -0.90
CA GLY A 150 -9.32 28.39 -1.34
C GLY A 150 -10.26 27.99 -0.20
N GLY A 151 -11.25 27.14 -0.51
CA GLY A 151 -12.17 26.55 0.48
C GLY A 151 -11.49 25.63 1.50
N VAL A 152 -12.24 25.19 2.53
CA VAL A 152 -11.75 24.20 3.51
C VAL A 152 -12.01 22.79 2.98
N GLY A 153 -11.01 21.90 3.02
CA GLY A 153 -11.18 20.49 2.66
C GLY A 153 -12.30 19.81 3.45
N ILE A 154 -13.00 18.86 2.84
CA ILE A 154 -14.18 18.22 3.45
C ILE A 154 -14.02 16.73 3.72
N MET A 155 -12.95 16.10 3.23
CA MET A 155 -12.77 14.65 3.33
C MET A 155 -12.13 14.27 4.66
N ASP A 156 -12.80 13.42 5.44
CA ASP A 156 -12.27 12.91 6.71
C ASP A 156 -11.19 11.85 6.47
N ARG A 157 -11.37 11.05 5.40
CA ARG A 157 -10.44 10.00 4.98
C ARG A 157 -10.19 10.11 3.48
N ILE A 158 -8.93 10.17 3.08
CA ILE A 158 -8.53 10.06 1.68
C ILE A 158 -7.65 8.82 1.55
N ILE A 159 -8.11 7.83 0.79
CA ILE A 159 -7.45 6.51 0.69
C ILE A 159 -6.93 6.31 -0.73
N PHE A 160 -5.64 5.99 -0.85
CA PHE A 160 -5.02 5.59 -2.11
C PHE A 160 -4.34 4.23 -1.94
N ASN A 161 -5.04 3.17 -2.32
CA ASN A 161 -4.55 1.81 -2.20
C ASN A 161 -3.70 1.44 -3.42
N PHE A 162 -2.48 0.98 -3.16
CA PHE A 162 -1.53 0.48 -4.15
C PHE A 162 -1.29 1.41 -5.36
N PRO A 163 -1.02 2.71 -5.12
CA PRO A 163 -0.77 3.67 -6.20
C PRO A 163 0.38 3.22 -7.10
N HIS A 164 0.19 3.29 -8.41
CA HIS A 164 1.23 2.98 -9.38
C HIS A 164 0.99 3.69 -10.72
N VAL A 165 2.05 4.18 -11.37
CA VAL A 165 1.93 4.90 -12.66
C VAL A 165 1.62 4.00 -13.86
N GLY A 166 1.91 2.70 -13.73
CA GLY A 166 1.68 1.67 -14.75
C GLY A 166 2.61 1.79 -15.97
N GLY A 167 3.41 0.75 -16.26
CA GLY A 167 4.01 0.52 -17.60
C GLY A 167 4.97 1.59 -18.17
N LYS A 168 5.32 2.66 -17.43
CA LYS A 168 6.14 3.77 -17.95
C LYS A 168 7.61 3.42 -18.24
N SER A 169 8.14 2.38 -17.60
CA SER A 169 9.51 1.90 -17.84
C SER A 169 9.70 0.47 -17.32
N THR A 170 10.66 -0.26 -17.87
CA THR A 170 11.15 -1.54 -17.31
C THR A 170 12.36 -1.36 -16.40
N ASP A 171 13.01 -0.19 -16.43
CA ASP A 171 14.14 0.13 -15.54
C ASP A 171 13.63 0.40 -14.11
N VAL A 172 14.18 -0.33 -13.14
CA VAL A 172 13.74 -0.27 -11.74
C VAL A 172 13.88 1.14 -11.15
N ASN A 173 14.99 1.81 -11.40
CA ASN A 173 15.25 3.15 -10.84
C ASN A 173 14.32 4.21 -11.43
N ARG A 174 14.02 4.13 -12.73
CA ARG A 174 13.03 5.00 -13.38
C ARG A 174 11.63 4.73 -12.84
N GLN A 175 11.25 3.46 -12.66
CA GLN A 175 9.97 3.11 -12.05
C GLN A 175 9.84 3.64 -10.61
N VAL A 176 10.89 3.53 -9.80
CA VAL A 176 10.91 4.13 -8.46
C VAL A 176 10.66 5.64 -8.54
N ARG A 177 11.41 6.37 -9.37
CA ARG A 177 11.23 7.83 -9.51
C ARG A 177 9.82 8.22 -9.95
N TYR A 178 9.25 7.56 -10.95
CA TYR A 178 7.90 7.89 -11.42
C TYR A 178 6.82 7.63 -10.36
N ASN A 179 6.96 6.57 -9.56
CA ASN A 179 6.01 6.29 -8.48
C ASN A 179 6.20 7.23 -7.28
N GLN A 180 7.43 7.69 -7.02
CA GLN A 180 7.68 8.76 -6.05
C GLN A 180 7.04 10.09 -6.48
N GLU A 181 7.20 10.47 -7.75
CA GLU A 181 6.56 11.67 -8.33
C GLU A 181 5.03 11.61 -8.23
N LEU A 182 4.43 10.44 -8.53
CA LEU A 182 3.00 10.19 -8.34
C LEU A 182 2.56 10.48 -6.90
N LEU A 183 3.26 9.91 -5.91
CA LEU A 183 2.92 10.07 -4.50
C LEU A 183 3.07 11.53 -4.02
N VAL A 184 4.14 12.22 -4.41
CA VAL A 184 4.35 13.63 -4.05
C VAL A 184 3.25 14.51 -4.63
N ALA A 185 2.90 14.33 -5.91
CA ALA A 185 1.81 15.07 -6.54
C ALA A 185 0.46 14.77 -5.88
N PHE A 186 0.18 13.49 -5.61
CA PHE A 186 -1.02 13.06 -4.89
C PHE A 186 -1.12 13.71 -3.51
N PHE A 187 -0.06 13.66 -2.68
CA PHE A 187 -0.11 14.27 -1.35
C PHE A 187 -0.41 15.77 -1.41
N GLY A 188 0.17 16.49 -2.38
CA GLY A 188 -0.13 17.89 -2.61
C GLY A 188 -1.61 18.15 -2.97
N ARG A 189 -2.24 17.29 -3.78
CA ARG A 189 -3.67 17.42 -4.12
C ARG A 189 -4.60 16.97 -2.99
N ALA A 190 -4.25 15.90 -2.30
CA ALA A 190 -5.03 15.32 -1.22
C ALA A 190 -5.11 16.28 -0.02
N LEU A 191 -4.02 16.95 0.34
CA LEU A 191 -3.98 17.94 1.42
C LEU A 191 -5.03 19.06 1.27
N LEU A 192 -5.27 19.52 0.03
CA LEU A 192 -6.26 20.55 -0.27
C LEU A 192 -7.70 20.08 -0.04
N SER A 193 -7.93 18.76 -0.11
CA SER A 193 -9.25 18.14 0.09
C SER A 193 -9.46 17.66 1.53
N LEU A 194 -8.40 17.63 2.33
CA LEU A 194 -8.39 17.04 3.67
C LEU A 194 -9.11 17.96 4.67
N ALA A 195 -10.13 17.42 5.33
CA ALA A 195 -10.81 18.11 6.43
C ALA A 195 -9.84 18.33 7.61
N PRO A 196 -10.09 19.34 8.47
CA PRO A 196 -9.36 19.50 9.73
C PRO A 196 -9.44 18.21 10.57
N GLY A 197 -8.28 17.68 10.99
CA GLY A 197 -8.20 16.40 11.70
C GLY A 197 -8.54 15.17 10.86
N GLY A 198 -8.63 15.32 9.53
CA GLY A 198 -8.72 14.22 8.59
C GLY A 198 -7.38 13.51 8.40
N SER A 199 -7.39 12.35 7.76
CA SER A 199 -6.18 11.58 7.48
C SER A 199 -6.13 11.06 6.04
N ILE A 200 -4.92 10.98 5.51
CA ILE A 200 -4.61 10.34 4.23
C ILE A 200 -4.05 8.94 4.53
N ILE A 201 -4.59 7.91 3.88
CA ILE A 201 -4.15 6.53 4.02
C ILE A 201 -3.57 6.06 2.69
N VAL A 202 -2.31 5.63 2.70
CA VAL A 202 -1.68 4.99 1.53
C VAL A 202 -1.31 3.57 1.88
N THR A 203 -1.73 2.63 1.04
CA THR A 203 -1.39 1.20 1.18
C THR A 203 -0.39 0.80 0.11
N LEU A 204 0.70 0.14 0.51
CA LEU A 204 1.72 -0.38 -0.40
C LEU A 204 1.99 -1.85 -0.08
N PHE A 205 2.42 -2.61 -1.09
CA PHE A 205 3.01 -3.92 -0.84
C PHE A 205 4.31 -3.77 -0.04
N GLU A 206 4.62 -4.78 0.78
CA GLU A 206 5.89 -4.86 1.49
C GLU A 206 6.99 -5.43 0.56
N GLY A 207 8.23 -4.99 0.78
CA GLY A 207 9.40 -5.37 -0.02
C GLY A 207 9.69 -4.47 -1.23
N GLU A 208 10.79 -4.75 -1.90
CA GLU A 208 11.19 -4.00 -3.10
C GLU A 208 10.25 -4.30 -4.29
N PRO A 209 10.03 -3.32 -5.19
CA PRO A 209 10.61 -1.98 -5.19
C PRO A 209 9.85 -0.96 -4.30
N TYR A 210 8.73 -1.34 -3.68
CA TYR A 210 7.85 -0.42 -2.94
C TYR A 210 8.53 0.23 -1.72
N THR A 211 9.41 -0.51 -1.04
CA THR A 211 10.23 0.02 0.05
C THR A 211 11.15 1.15 -0.41
N LEU A 212 11.67 1.09 -1.64
CA LEU A 212 12.55 2.12 -2.21
C LEU A 212 11.81 3.45 -2.47
N TRP A 213 10.47 3.43 -2.52
CA TRP A 213 9.70 4.65 -2.72
C TRP A 213 9.75 5.56 -1.50
N ASN A 214 10.00 5.00 -0.31
CA ASN A 214 10.17 5.74 0.94
C ASN A 214 8.98 6.68 1.24
N VAL A 215 7.76 6.12 1.20
CA VAL A 215 6.50 6.87 1.31
C VAL A 215 6.41 7.80 2.53
N ARG A 216 7.05 7.43 3.64
CA ARG A 216 7.09 8.24 4.87
C ARG A 216 7.83 9.55 4.65
N ASP A 217 8.98 9.49 3.98
CA ASP A 217 9.79 10.67 3.71
C ASP A 217 9.16 11.53 2.63
N LEU A 218 8.54 10.92 1.61
CA LEU A 218 7.76 11.67 0.61
C LEU A 218 6.64 12.47 1.28
N ALA A 219 5.82 11.81 2.11
CA ALA A 219 4.74 12.48 2.84
C ALA A 219 5.26 13.61 3.73
N ARG A 220 6.39 13.40 4.44
CA ARG A 220 7.02 14.42 5.28
C ARG A 220 7.37 15.68 4.51
N HIS A 221 7.97 15.53 3.33
CA HIS A 221 8.33 16.65 2.45
C HIS A 221 7.11 17.30 1.78
N SER A 222 5.97 16.60 1.73
CA SER A 222 4.70 17.13 1.28
C SER A 222 3.86 17.80 2.38
N GLY A 223 4.39 18.03 3.59
CA GLY A 223 3.67 18.73 4.68
C GLY A 223 2.83 17.82 5.58
N LEU A 224 2.98 16.51 5.46
CA LEU A 224 2.30 15.52 6.30
C LEU A 224 3.24 14.98 7.38
N GLN A 225 2.68 14.27 8.35
CA GLN A 225 3.41 13.42 9.28
C GLN A 225 2.75 12.05 9.38
N VAL A 226 3.56 11.02 9.65
CA VAL A 226 3.05 9.68 9.88
C VAL A 226 2.48 9.61 11.29
N GLU A 227 1.21 9.30 11.41
CA GLU A 227 0.58 9.01 12.70
C GLU A 227 0.88 7.56 13.11
N ARG A 228 0.55 6.60 12.23
CA ARG A 228 0.72 5.17 12.48
C ARG A 228 0.79 4.38 11.18
N SER A 229 1.09 3.08 11.30
CA SER A 229 0.99 2.13 10.18
C SER A 229 0.55 0.76 10.68
N PHE A 230 -0.20 0.02 9.87
CA PHE A 230 -0.72 -1.29 10.21
C PHE A 230 -0.70 -2.23 9.00
N LYS A 231 -0.77 -3.54 9.24
CA LYS A 231 -0.85 -4.53 8.17
C LYS A 231 -2.19 -4.38 7.46
N PHE A 232 -2.18 -4.34 6.13
CA PHE A 232 -3.41 -4.38 5.34
C PHE A 232 -3.88 -5.83 5.24
N HIS A 233 -5.13 -6.08 5.60
CA HIS A 233 -5.77 -7.39 5.51
C HIS A 233 -6.85 -7.33 4.44
N ALA A 234 -6.58 -7.87 3.24
CA ALA A 234 -7.57 -7.92 2.17
C ALA A 234 -8.87 -8.61 2.62
N SER A 235 -8.76 -9.65 3.45
CA SER A 235 -9.91 -10.38 4.02
C SER A 235 -10.81 -9.55 4.95
N ALA A 236 -10.37 -8.36 5.38
CA ALA A 236 -11.20 -7.44 6.15
C ALA A 236 -12.20 -6.68 5.27
N TYR A 237 -12.09 -6.82 3.95
CA TYR A 237 -12.95 -6.19 2.95
C TYR A 237 -13.60 -7.29 2.12
N PRO A 238 -14.75 -7.85 2.55
CA PRO A 238 -15.42 -8.89 1.78
C PRO A 238 -15.77 -8.39 0.38
N GLY A 239 -15.56 -9.24 -0.63
CA GLY A 239 -15.74 -8.90 -2.05
C GLY A 239 -14.58 -8.11 -2.68
N TYR A 240 -13.60 -7.64 -1.90
CA TYR A 240 -12.44 -6.93 -2.45
C TYR A 240 -11.55 -7.82 -3.31
N HIS A 241 -11.19 -7.32 -4.49
CA HIS A 241 -10.21 -7.92 -5.38
C HIS A 241 -9.15 -6.90 -5.78
N HIS A 242 -7.89 -7.32 -5.75
CA HIS A 242 -6.82 -6.41 -6.14
C HIS A 242 -6.74 -6.27 -7.67
N ALA A 243 -7.00 -5.07 -8.17
CA ALA A 243 -6.92 -4.71 -9.58
C ALA A 243 -5.64 -3.94 -9.93
N ARG A 244 -4.98 -4.30 -11.05
CA ARG A 244 -3.77 -3.61 -11.54
C ARG A 244 -4.13 -2.44 -12.44
N THR A 245 -3.27 -1.41 -12.49
CA THR A 245 -3.41 -0.24 -13.39
C THR A 245 -3.53 -0.60 -14.88
N LEU A 246 -3.07 -1.78 -15.32
CA LEU A 246 -3.21 -2.25 -16.71
C LEU A 246 -4.42 -3.17 -16.93
N GLY A 247 -5.23 -3.40 -15.90
CA GLY A 247 -6.35 -4.34 -15.94
C GLY A 247 -5.90 -5.79 -16.01
N ALA A 248 -6.76 -6.63 -16.58
CA ALA A 248 -6.45 -8.02 -16.88
C ALA A 248 -5.28 -8.10 -17.88
N VAL A 249 -4.11 -8.54 -17.41
CA VAL A 249 -2.94 -8.73 -18.28
C VAL A 249 -3.19 -9.95 -19.15
N ARG A 250 -3.47 -9.73 -20.44
CA ARG A 250 -3.62 -10.83 -21.40
C ARG A 250 -2.25 -11.29 -21.90
N ASN A 251 -2.05 -12.60 -21.99
CA ASN A 251 -0.87 -13.16 -22.66
C ASN A 251 -1.01 -13.00 -24.19
N LYS A 252 0.02 -13.40 -24.94
CA LYS A 252 0.04 -13.29 -26.42
C LYS A 252 -1.11 -14.05 -27.11
N ASN A 253 -1.76 -14.98 -26.40
CA ASN A 253 -2.86 -15.79 -26.90
C ASN A 253 -4.24 -15.18 -26.54
N GLY A 254 -4.27 -14.00 -25.91
CA GLY A 254 -5.50 -13.33 -25.48
C GLY A 254 -6.10 -13.87 -24.18
N GLU A 255 -5.47 -14.90 -23.58
CA GLU A 255 -5.87 -15.45 -22.28
C GLU A 255 -5.47 -14.48 -21.18
N ILE A 256 -6.35 -14.26 -20.21
CA ILE A 256 -6.03 -13.48 -19.03
C ILE A 256 -4.95 -14.25 -18.24
N GLY A 257 -3.77 -13.67 -18.12
CA GLY A 257 -2.65 -14.20 -17.35
C GLY A 257 -3.01 -14.24 -15.86
N GLY A 258 -3.59 -15.36 -15.44
CA GLY A 258 -4.34 -15.50 -14.19
C GLY A 258 -3.58 -16.15 -13.03
N GLY A 259 -2.34 -15.73 -12.77
CA GLY A 259 -1.57 -16.24 -11.62
C GLY A 259 -1.28 -15.22 -10.52
N TRP A 260 -1.41 -13.92 -10.81
CA TRP A 260 -0.99 -12.88 -9.88
C TRP A 260 -2.18 -12.42 -9.02
N LYS A 261 -2.14 -12.75 -7.73
CA LYS A 261 -3.11 -12.35 -6.71
C LYS A 261 -2.47 -11.33 -5.80
N GLY A 262 -2.87 -10.07 -5.95
CA GLY A 262 -2.32 -8.99 -5.13
C GLY A 262 -2.74 -9.14 -3.66
N GLU A 263 -3.95 -9.63 -3.43
CA GLU A 263 -4.56 -9.85 -2.11
C GLU A 263 -3.77 -10.81 -1.21
N ASP A 264 -3.02 -11.75 -1.78
CA ASP A 264 -2.19 -12.71 -1.02
C ASP A 264 -0.83 -12.13 -0.61
N ARG A 265 -0.45 -10.96 -1.13
CA ARG A 265 0.84 -10.33 -0.83
C ARG A 265 0.78 -9.55 0.46
N ALA A 266 1.87 -9.61 1.24
CA ALA A 266 2.03 -8.76 2.40
C ALA A 266 1.97 -7.27 1.99
N ALA A 267 1.14 -6.51 2.70
CA ALA A 267 0.91 -5.10 2.44
C ALA A 267 0.76 -4.31 3.75
N ARG A 268 1.07 -3.03 3.70
CA ARG A 268 1.03 -2.11 4.84
C ARG A 268 0.36 -0.81 4.46
N SER A 269 -0.57 -0.38 5.31
CA SER A 269 -1.22 0.92 5.25
C SER A 269 -0.50 1.90 6.18
N TYR A 270 -0.27 3.11 5.70
CA TYR A 270 0.32 4.22 6.43
C TYR A 270 -0.72 5.33 6.56
N VAL A 271 -0.96 5.78 7.80
CA VAL A 271 -1.87 6.88 8.09
C VAL A 271 -1.05 8.15 8.26
N PHE A 272 -1.39 9.15 7.46
CA PHE A 272 -0.76 10.46 7.45
C PHE A 272 -1.77 11.52 7.87
N VAL A 273 -1.32 12.43 8.73
CA VAL A 273 -2.09 13.61 9.15
C VAL A 273 -1.31 14.87 8.78
N ARG A 274 -1.98 16.02 8.76
CA ARG A 274 -1.31 17.32 8.62
C ARG A 274 -0.30 17.47 9.76
N ARG A 275 0.89 18.02 9.49
CA ARG A 275 1.98 18.10 10.49
C ARG A 275 1.56 18.76 11.80
N ASP A 276 0.61 19.68 11.76
CA ASP A 276 0.17 20.48 12.91
C ASP A 276 -1.24 20.10 13.42
N ASP A 277 -1.87 19.07 12.85
CA ASP A 277 -3.18 18.60 13.30
C ASP A 277 -3.01 17.58 14.44
N GLU A 278 -3.80 17.73 15.50
CA GLU A 278 -4.00 16.65 16.47
C GLU A 278 -4.84 15.53 15.84
N PRO A 279 -4.47 14.25 15.99
CA PRO A 279 -5.25 13.16 15.43
C PRO A 279 -6.65 13.09 16.05
N ARG A 280 -7.70 12.91 15.23
CA ARG A 280 -9.01 12.55 15.77
C ARG A 280 -8.90 11.16 16.43
N PRO A 281 -9.39 10.98 17.68
CA PRO A 281 -9.44 9.66 18.27
C PRO A 281 -10.30 8.75 17.39
N THR A 282 -9.72 7.64 16.95
CA THR A 282 -10.50 6.57 16.33
C THR A 282 -11.41 5.97 17.39
N VAL A 283 -12.72 5.93 17.13
CA VAL A 283 -13.68 5.32 18.04
C VAL A 283 -13.40 3.83 18.07
N GLN A 284 -12.60 3.39 19.04
CA GLN A 284 -12.51 1.97 19.37
C GLN A 284 -13.86 1.56 19.93
N HIS A 285 -14.53 0.59 19.31
CA HIS A 285 -15.70 -0.03 19.92
C HIS A 285 -15.34 -0.53 21.32
N GLY A 286 -15.84 0.17 22.33
CA GLY A 286 -15.45 0.00 23.71
C GLY A 286 -15.82 -1.39 24.24
N LYS A 287 -14.88 -2.02 24.95
CA LYS A 287 -15.18 -3.09 25.89
C LYS A 287 -16.26 -2.59 26.87
N LYS A 288 -17.34 -3.37 26.98
CA LYS A 288 -18.44 -3.24 27.95
C LYS A 288 -17.88 -2.87 29.33
N ARG A 289 -18.19 -1.66 29.84
CA ARG A 289 -17.99 -1.31 31.25
C ARG A 289 -18.95 -2.16 32.08
N VAL A 290 -18.41 -3.00 32.95
CA VAL A 290 -19.19 -3.68 34.00
C VAL A 290 -19.69 -2.60 34.95
N ARG A 291 -21.01 -2.51 35.09
CA ARG A 291 -21.71 -1.60 36.00
C ARG A 291 -21.50 -2.13 37.43
N ALA A 292 -20.87 -1.32 38.27
CA ALA A 292 -20.82 -1.58 39.71
C ALA A 292 -22.26 -1.54 40.25
N GLN A 293 -22.64 -2.59 40.99
CA GLN A 293 -23.84 -2.63 41.82
C GLN A 293 -23.54 -1.86 43.10
N ASP A 294 -24.22 -0.73 43.31
CA ASP A 294 -24.38 -0.14 44.63
C ASP A 294 -25.39 -1.00 45.40
N SER A 295 -24.93 -1.62 46.48
CA SER A 295 -25.80 -2.23 47.49
C SER A 295 -26.13 -1.16 48.53
N ASP A 296 -27.33 -0.62 48.43
CA ASP A 296 -27.96 0.20 49.47
C ASP A 296 -28.42 -0.75 50.60
N SER A 297 -27.87 -0.55 51.80
CA SER A 297 -28.21 -1.32 53.00
C SER A 297 -29.19 -0.49 53.82
N SER A 298 -30.47 -0.82 53.75
CA SER A 298 -31.51 -0.29 54.63
C SER A 298 -31.40 -0.96 56.01
N ASP A 299 -31.16 -0.15 57.05
CA ASP A 299 -31.43 -0.50 58.45
C ASP A 299 -32.95 -0.51 58.67
N ASP A 300 -33.47 -1.61 59.22
CA ASP A 300 -34.73 -1.66 59.95
C ASP A 300 -34.59 -2.67 61.11
N ASP A 301 -35.11 -2.22 62.27
CA ASP A 301 -35.22 -2.81 63.62
C ASP A 301 -34.02 -2.75 64.60
#